data_AF-A0A4P8IFB4-F1
#
_entry.id   AF-A0A4P8IFB4-F1
#
_cell.length_a   1.000
_cell.length_b   1.000
_cell.length_c   1.000
_cell.angle_alpha   90.00
_cell.angle_beta   90.00
_cell.angle_gamma   90.00
#
_symmetry.space_group_name_H-M   'P 1'
#
loop_
_entity.id
_entity.type
_entity.pdbx_description
1 polymer ?
#
loop_
_entity_poly.entity_id
_entity_poly.type
_entity_poly.pdbx_seq_one_letter_code
_entity_poly.pdbx_strand_id
1 'polypeptide(L)'
;MRLKGIKSKIAVLSSVLVLAAGVWTVSSVPIMAETKSAEENDPANSWRYKDGKPIKQQEEIGPSVNSRGARAVSNAWKNVNGVFLNSLGDPIPNATAKGIDVSKWDGKIDWNKVKADGIDYAILRVGYGENLKSQDDPTWAYNSSECERIGMPYGVYIYSYATNTTKAKSEAEHVIRLIKGKKLSYPIYYDMEDEKYQGGLSNKKLSDIADTFIKTLNNAGYKNVGVYANKYWFSSLLTSSVFDKNPRWVAQYNYRCDYKGDYHMWQSTSTGTVSGIGTNVDLNFKIGSWNVNAYHTAAVSSVKLNKTSLGLKNGSSYTLKKSISPSNAGNKNVTWSSSNKKVAVVSSSGKVTAKGVGKATITAKSSNGKKAACKVTVRPKTNKIKKLKKFGKKSIKITWSKVSGTTKYQIYMSKKKSSGFKRIKTASSKSASYTKKSLKRGRRYYFKVRSYKTVGKTKYYSSFSSVKSLKR
;
A
#
# COMPACT_ATOMS: atom_id res chain seq x y z
N MET A 1 63.70 -2.07 10.54
CA MET A 1 64.43 -1.74 9.31
C MET A 1 63.89 -2.61 8.17
N ARG A 2 63.52 -1.97 7.06
CA ARG A 2 63.09 -2.50 5.73
C ARG A 2 64.20 -3.44 5.17
N LEU A 3 64.01 -4.52 4.38
CA LEU A 3 63.33 -4.70 3.08
C LEU A 3 63.35 -6.21 2.66
N LYS A 4 62.36 -6.60 1.82
CA LYS A 4 62.36 -7.48 0.59
C LYS A 4 63.14 -8.82 0.60
N GLY A 5 62.68 -9.93 0.02
CA GLY A 5 61.56 -10.29 -0.84
C GLY A 5 61.87 -11.59 -1.62
N ILE A 6 60.85 -12.13 -2.32
CA ILE A 6 60.90 -12.98 -3.54
C ILE A 6 60.99 -14.53 -3.42
N LYS A 7 59.82 -15.14 -3.73
CA LYS A 7 59.50 -16.28 -4.64
C LYS A 7 60.30 -17.61 -4.68
N SER A 8 59.51 -18.69 -4.57
CA SER A 8 59.30 -19.81 -5.53
C SER A 8 59.71 -21.23 -5.09
N LYS A 9 59.05 -22.21 -5.76
CA LYS A 9 59.37 -23.65 -5.93
C LYS A 9 58.90 -24.54 -4.75
N ILE A 10 58.27 -25.72 -4.88
CA ILE A 10 58.20 -26.85 -5.85
C ILE A 10 57.04 -27.78 -5.30
N ALA A 11 56.25 -28.62 -6.00
CA ALA A 11 56.61 -29.79 -6.81
C ALA A 11 55.44 -30.35 -7.63
N VAL A 12 55.84 -31.06 -8.68
CA VAL A 12 55.09 -31.91 -9.62
C VAL A 12 54.91 -33.31 -9.02
N LEU A 13 53.81 -34.01 -9.37
CA LEU A 13 53.84 -35.46 -9.57
C LEU A 13 52.77 -35.89 -10.59
N SER A 14 53.25 -36.69 -11.54
CA SER A 14 52.59 -37.18 -12.74
C SER A 14 52.00 -38.59 -12.53
N SER A 15 50.89 -38.91 -13.19
CA SER A 15 50.53 -40.30 -13.54
C SER A 15 49.57 -40.39 -14.75
N VAL A 16 50.18 -40.73 -15.89
CA VAL A 16 49.82 -41.62 -17.02
C VAL A 16 48.33 -42.01 -17.29
N LEU A 17 47.85 -41.52 -18.45
CA LEU A 17 47.27 -42.19 -19.64
C LEU A 17 46.34 -43.42 -19.54
N VAL A 18 45.12 -43.30 -20.09
CA VAL A 18 44.47 -44.31 -20.95
C VAL A 18 43.67 -43.61 -22.06
N LEU A 19 44.01 -43.93 -23.31
CA LEU A 19 43.25 -43.61 -24.53
C LEU A 19 42.13 -44.64 -24.70
N ALA A 20 40.90 -44.18 -24.91
CA ALA A 20 39.84 -44.98 -25.52
C ALA A 20 39.08 -44.10 -26.52
N ALA A 21 39.18 -44.47 -27.80
CA ALA A 21 38.43 -43.89 -28.89
C ALA A 21 36.94 -44.23 -28.73
N GLY A 22 36.11 -43.19 -28.77
CA GLY A 22 34.66 -43.31 -28.82
C GLY A 22 34.12 -42.26 -29.78
N VAL A 23 33.80 -42.70 -30.99
CA VAL A 23 33.05 -41.92 -31.98
C VAL A 23 31.68 -41.59 -31.36
N TRP A 24 31.46 -40.32 -31.03
CA TRP A 24 30.13 -39.82 -30.74
C TRP A 24 29.72 -38.90 -31.88
N THR A 25 28.71 -39.37 -32.61
CA THR A 25 27.96 -38.60 -33.58
C THR A 25 27.49 -37.31 -32.94
N VAL A 26 27.88 -36.18 -33.55
CA VAL A 26 27.32 -34.87 -33.21
C VAL A 26 25.90 -34.88 -33.76
N SER A 27 24.92 -35.29 -32.96
CA SER A 27 23.53 -34.99 -33.26
C SER A 27 23.37 -33.48 -33.10
N SER A 28 23.40 -32.79 -34.24
CA SER A 28 22.90 -31.44 -34.39
C SER A 28 21.46 -31.41 -33.86
N VAL A 29 21.31 -30.99 -32.60
CA VAL A 29 20.02 -30.55 -32.08
C VAL A 29 19.57 -29.43 -33.02
N PRO A 30 18.41 -29.55 -33.67
CA PRO A 30 17.91 -28.45 -34.47
C PRO A 30 17.72 -27.29 -33.51
N ILE A 31 18.38 -26.17 -33.82
CA ILE A 31 17.91 -24.85 -33.39
C ILE A 31 16.45 -24.83 -33.83
N MET A 32 15.53 -25.07 -32.90
CA MET A 32 14.13 -24.82 -33.17
C MET A 32 14.06 -23.35 -33.52
N ALA A 33 13.81 -23.08 -34.80
CA ALA A 33 13.30 -21.82 -35.26
C ALA A 33 12.03 -21.58 -34.44
N GLU A 34 12.16 -20.83 -33.35
CA GLU A 34 11.02 -20.28 -32.64
C GLU A 34 10.29 -19.44 -33.67
N THR A 35 9.11 -19.94 -34.03
CA THR A 35 8.26 -19.43 -35.08
C THR A 35 7.99 -17.95 -34.85
N LYS A 36 8.31 -17.12 -35.85
CA LYS A 36 7.87 -15.71 -35.98
C LYS A 36 6.39 -15.45 -35.63
N SER A 37 5.55 -16.49 -35.57
CA SER A 37 4.10 -16.41 -35.30
C SER A 37 3.72 -16.17 -33.83
N ALA A 38 4.60 -16.43 -32.85
CA ALA A 38 4.33 -16.14 -31.44
C ALA A 38 4.59 -14.67 -31.08
N GLU A 39 5.48 -14.00 -31.83
CA GLU A 39 5.87 -12.60 -31.63
C GLU A 39 4.83 -11.61 -32.21
N GLU A 40 4.07 -12.03 -33.23
CA GLU A 40 3.08 -11.17 -33.89
C GLU A 40 1.77 -10.99 -33.11
N ASN A 41 1.51 -11.80 -32.07
CA ASN A 41 0.22 -11.85 -31.38
C ASN A 41 0.23 -11.39 -29.91
N ASP A 42 1.32 -10.80 -29.42
CA ASP A 42 1.37 -10.22 -28.06
C ASP A 42 0.79 -8.78 -28.07
N PRO A 43 -0.41 -8.56 -27.50
CA PRO A 43 -1.05 -7.25 -27.50
C PRO A 43 -0.34 -6.22 -26.59
N ALA A 44 0.62 -6.64 -25.75
CA ALA A 44 1.33 -5.77 -24.81
C ALA A 44 2.39 -4.86 -25.49
N ASN A 45 2.20 -4.51 -26.76
CA ASN A 45 3.10 -3.67 -27.54
C ASN A 45 2.33 -2.42 -28.03
N SER A 46 2.41 -1.35 -27.24
CA SER A 46 1.56 -0.13 -27.29
C SER A 46 1.58 0.60 -28.66
N TRP A 47 2.62 0.48 -29.49
CA TRP A 47 2.70 1.18 -30.79
C TRP A 47 1.66 0.73 -31.82
N ARG A 48 0.88 -0.33 -31.58
CA ARG A 48 -0.13 -0.83 -32.51
C ARG A 48 -1.47 -0.13 -32.41
N TYR A 49 -1.63 1.01 -31.72
CA TYR A 49 -2.94 1.68 -31.63
C TYR A 49 -2.88 3.20 -31.89
N LYS A 50 -3.78 3.69 -32.75
CA LYS A 50 -4.04 5.13 -32.98
C LYS A 50 -5.53 5.38 -32.74
N ASP A 51 -5.86 6.32 -31.86
CA ASP A 51 -7.24 6.68 -31.50
C ASP A 51 -8.10 5.46 -31.07
N GLY A 52 -7.52 4.53 -30.31
CA GLY A 52 -8.21 3.33 -29.82
C GLY A 52 -8.41 2.20 -30.84
N LYS A 53 -7.87 2.32 -32.07
CA LYS A 53 -7.95 1.27 -33.10
C LYS A 53 -6.57 0.68 -33.41
N PRO A 54 -6.48 -0.65 -33.67
CA PRO A 54 -5.24 -1.26 -34.14
C PRO A 54 -4.73 -0.56 -35.41
N ILE A 55 -3.50 -0.06 -35.39
CA ILE A 55 -2.78 0.41 -36.56
C ILE A 55 -2.56 -0.82 -37.44
N LYS A 56 -3.41 -0.99 -38.45
CA LYS A 56 -3.10 -1.89 -39.56
C LYS A 56 -1.82 -1.36 -40.18
N GLN A 57 -0.81 -2.22 -40.34
CA GLN A 57 0.37 -1.90 -41.14
C GLN A 57 -0.13 -1.24 -42.42
N GLN A 58 0.31 0.00 -42.67
CA GLN A 58 -0.09 0.86 -43.79
C GLN A 58 -1.32 1.76 -43.58
N GLU A 59 -1.37 2.57 -42.52
CA GLU A 59 -2.12 3.85 -42.53
C GLU A 59 -1.31 4.97 -41.84
N GLU A 60 -1.23 6.12 -42.51
CA GLU A 60 -0.22 7.17 -42.38
C GLU A 60 -0.01 7.71 -40.93
N ILE A 61 1.25 7.61 -40.49
CA ILE A 61 1.80 8.07 -39.20
C ILE A 61 2.38 9.47 -39.42
N GLY A 62 1.86 10.48 -38.71
CA GLY A 62 2.27 11.88 -38.88
C GLY A 62 2.06 12.37 -40.33
N PRO A 63 2.47 13.58 -40.72
CA PRO A 63 2.34 13.99 -42.11
C PRO A 63 3.12 13.02 -43.01
N SER A 64 2.39 12.22 -43.79
CA SER A 64 2.77 11.99 -45.17
C SER A 64 2.89 13.36 -45.81
N VAL A 65 4.06 13.63 -46.36
CA VAL A 65 4.27 14.78 -47.22
C VAL A 65 3.56 14.52 -48.55
N ASN A 66 2.23 14.53 -48.53
CA ASN A 66 1.40 14.61 -49.73
C ASN A 66 0.88 16.04 -49.98
N SER A 67 1.59 17.05 -49.47
CA SER A 67 1.85 18.23 -50.29
C SER A 67 3.19 18.01 -50.97
N ARG A 68 3.19 17.94 -52.31
CA ARG A 68 4.40 17.88 -53.13
C ARG A 68 5.37 19.01 -52.70
N GLY A 69 6.32 18.76 -51.79
CA GLY A 69 7.38 19.72 -51.45
C GLY A 69 7.97 19.79 -50.02
N ALA A 70 7.42 19.20 -48.95
CA ALA A 70 8.04 19.39 -47.61
C ALA A 70 9.27 18.47 -47.39
N ARG A 71 10.45 19.09 -47.25
CA ARG A 71 11.72 18.39 -46.97
C ARG A 71 11.73 17.81 -45.56
N ALA A 72 12.32 16.63 -45.40
CA ALA A 72 12.71 16.09 -44.10
C ALA A 72 13.56 17.12 -43.35
N VAL A 73 13.17 17.46 -42.12
CA VAL A 73 13.87 18.45 -41.30
C VAL A 73 14.98 17.73 -40.52
N SER A 74 16.23 18.08 -40.81
CA SER A 74 17.43 17.40 -40.25
C SER A 74 17.53 17.42 -38.72
N ASN A 75 16.85 18.38 -38.08
CA ASN A 75 16.84 18.57 -36.64
C ASN A 75 15.55 18.11 -35.95
N ALA A 76 14.67 17.38 -36.65
CA ALA A 76 13.47 16.82 -36.05
C ALA A 76 13.78 16.02 -34.78
N TRP A 77 13.02 16.28 -33.70
CA TRP A 77 13.14 15.60 -32.40
C TRP A 77 14.48 15.78 -31.69
N LYS A 78 15.30 16.77 -32.09
CA LYS A 78 16.59 17.06 -31.46
C LYS A 78 16.49 18.22 -30.48
N ASN A 79 17.45 18.27 -29.57
CA ASN A 79 17.75 19.46 -28.78
C ASN A 79 18.74 20.33 -29.57
N VAL A 80 18.34 21.55 -29.90
CA VAL A 80 19.19 22.55 -30.55
C VAL A 80 19.29 23.74 -29.61
N ASN A 81 20.49 23.97 -29.06
CA ASN A 81 20.79 25.09 -28.15
C ASN A 81 19.84 25.21 -26.94
N GLY A 82 19.45 24.07 -26.35
CA GLY A 82 18.55 24.03 -25.19
C GLY A 82 17.06 24.02 -25.54
N VAL A 83 16.71 24.00 -26.84
CA VAL A 83 15.32 23.95 -27.33
C VAL A 83 15.06 22.62 -28.02
N PHE A 84 14.04 21.89 -27.57
CA PHE A 84 13.60 20.66 -28.22
C PHE A 84 12.68 20.97 -29.39
N LEU A 85 12.94 20.37 -30.55
CA LEU A 85 12.18 20.61 -31.78
C LEU A 85 11.27 19.43 -32.13
N ASN A 86 10.09 19.70 -32.69
CA ASN A 86 9.17 18.67 -33.18
C ASN A 86 9.58 18.15 -34.58
N SER A 87 8.74 17.32 -35.20
CA SER A 87 8.97 16.79 -36.55
C SER A 87 9.04 17.85 -37.66
N LEU A 88 8.53 19.06 -37.42
CA LEU A 88 8.55 20.19 -38.36
C LEU A 88 9.74 21.14 -38.11
N GLY A 89 10.53 20.89 -37.05
CA GLY A 89 11.61 21.79 -36.63
C GLY A 89 11.15 22.95 -35.74
N ASP A 90 9.88 22.98 -35.32
CA ASP A 90 9.36 24.01 -34.42
C ASP A 90 9.66 23.65 -32.96
N PRO A 91 9.87 24.65 -32.08
CA PRO A 91 10.01 24.41 -30.64
C PRO A 91 8.81 23.68 -30.05
N ILE A 92 9.08 22.64 -29.25
CA ILE A 92 8.07 21.97 -28.43
C ILE A 92 7.85 22.81 -27.17
N PRO A 93 6.65 23.39 -26.97
CA PRO A 93 6.41 24.27 -25.82
C PRO A 93 6.62 23.53 -24.50
N ASN A 94 7.34 24.18 -23.58
CA ASN A 94 7.61 23.67 -22.22
C ASN A 94 8.34 22.32 -22.16
N ALA A 95 8.92 21.82 -23.26
CA ALA A 95 9.76 20.62 -23.19
C ALA A 95 11.03 20.91 -22.37
N THR A 96 11.31 20.04 -21.39
CA THR A 96 12.45 20.19 -20.46
C THR A 96 13.44 19.03 -20.51
N ALA A 97 13.05 17.91 -21.13
CA ALA A 97 13.91 16.75 -21.34
C ALA A 97 13.35 15.89 -22.48
N LYS A 98 14.21 15.21 -23.22
CA LYS A 98 13.88 14.19 -24.22
C LYS A 98 14.20 12.81 -23.64
N GLY A 99 13.24 11.90 -23.68
CA GLY A 99 13.40 10.54 -23.20
C GLY A 99 12.94 9.50 -24.21
N ILE A 100 13.17 8.24 -23.85
CA ILE A 100 12.64 7.07 -24.55
C ILE A 100 11.84 6.23 -23.58
N ASP A 101 11.00 5.35 -24.11
CA ASP A 101 10.47 4.22 -23.36
C ASP A 101 10.76 2.93 -24.13
N VAL A 102 11.17 1.89 -23.40
CA VAL A 102 11.77 0.69 -24.01
C VAL A 102 11.36 -0.58 -23.29
N SER A 103 11.44 -1.69 -24.01
CA SER A 103 11.01 -3.03 -23.61
C SER A 103 11.81 -4.12 -24.33
N LYS A 104 11.38 -5.38 -24.20
CA LYS A 104 11.92 -6.50 -25.00
C LYS A 104 11.93 -6.26 -26.52
N TRP A 105 11.03 -5.40 -27.02
CA TRP A 105 10.84 -5.15 -28.44
C TRP A 105 11.95 -4.30 -29.07
N ASP A 106 12.73 -3.59 -28.25
CA ASP A 106 13.86 -2.76 -28.68
C ASP A 106 15.18 -3.55 -28.79
N GLY A 107 15.12 -4.86 -28.49
CA GLY A 107 16.27 -5.74 -28.50
C GLY A 107 17.34 -5.35 -27.47
N LYS A 108 18.60 -5.58 -27.82
CA LYS A 108 19.74 -5.24 -26.95
C LYS A 108 20.18 -3.80 -27.19
N ILE A 109 20.09 -2.99 -26.14
CA ILE A 109 20.38 -1.55 -26.17
C ILE A 109 21.81 -1.24 -25.76
N ASP A 110 22.54 -0.46 -26.55
CA ASP A 110 23.81 0.16 -26.13
C ASP A 110 23.52 1.49 -25.42
N TRP A 111 23.38 1.42 -24.09
CA TRP A 111 23.01 2.57 -23.26
C TRP A 111 24.04 3.70 -23.25
N ASN A 112 25.32 3.44 -23.56
CA ASN A 112 26.31 4.52 -23.68
C ASN A 112 26.05 5.35 -24.93
N LYS A 113 25.72 4.69 -26.06
CA LYS A 113 25.35 5.38 -27.31
C LYS A 113 24.03 6.14 -27.16
N VAL A 114 23.03 5.53 -26.50
CA VAL A 114 21.74 6.20 -26.21
C VAL A 114 21.96 7.51 -25.45
N LYS A 115 22.80 7.48 -24.39
CA LYS A 115 23.13 8.69 -23.62
C LYS A 115 23.91 9.70 -24.46
N ALA A 116 24.85 9.25 -25.29
CA ALA A 116 25.63 10.11 -26.18
C ALA A 116 24.76 10.77 -27.27
N ASP A 117 23.65 10.16 -27.65
CA ASP A 117 22.68 10.67 -28.63
C ASP A 117 21.69 11.70 -28.05
N GLY A 118 21.94 12.15 -26.81
CA GLY A 118 21.17 13.21 -26.15
C GLY A 118 19.81 12.74 -25.64
N ILE A 119 19.70 11.49 -25.19
CA ILE A 119 18.57 11.02 -24.40
C ILE A 119 18.83 11.34 -22.92
N ASP A 120 17.89 12.05 -22.29
CA ASP A 120 17.98 12.55 -20.92
C ASP A 120 17.42 11.57 -19.88
N TYR A 121 16.48 10.71 -20.27
CA TYR A 121 15.85 9.73 -19.38
C TYR A 121 15.22 8.54 -20.13
N ALA A 122 14.88 7.48 -19.39
CA ALA A 122 14.14 6.34 -19.92
C ALA A 122 12.95 5.90 -19.05
N ILE A 123 11.88 5.39 -19.64
CA ILE A 123 10.80 4.67 -18.94
C ILE A 123 10.85 3.20 -19.36
N LEU A 124 11.17 2.30 -18.42
CA LEU A 124 11.45 0.90 -18.74
C LEU A 124 10.22 0.02 -18.48
N ARG A 125 9.86 -0.87 -19.41
CA ARG A 125 8.82 -1.86 -19.14
C ARG A 125 9.31 -2.86 -18.08
N VAL A 126 8.57 -3.00 -16.99
CA VAL A 126 8.84 -4.07 -16.00
C VAL A 126 8.15 -5.39 -16.36
N GLY A 127 7.07 -5.32 -17.13
CA GLY A 127 6.28 -6.48 -17.54
C GLY A 127 4.90 -6.07 -18.02
N TYR A 128 3.99 -7.03 -18.04
CA TYR A 128 2.59 -6.84 -18.38
C TYR A 128 1.70 -7.73 -17.50
N GLY A 129 0.45 -7.35 -17.30
CA GLY A 129 -0.52 -8.19 -16.59
C GLY A 129 -0.18 -8.51 -15.13
N GLU A 130 -0.75 -9.61 -14.64
CA GLU A 130 -0.75 -9.98 -13.22
C GLU A 130 0.64 -10.40 -12.73
N ASN A 131 0.83 -10.47 -11.41
CA ASN A 131 2.13 -10.74 -10.78
C ASN A 131 2.67 -12.16 -11.02
N LEU A 132 3.14 -12.42 -12.23
CA LEU A 132 3.65 -13.69 -12.72
C LEU A 132 5.03 -13.47 -13.32
N LYS A 133 6.00 -14.30 -12.95
CA LYS A 133 7.37 -14.22 -13.51
C LYS A 133 7.40 -14.39 -15.03
N SER A 134 6.47 -15.17 -15.59
CA SER A 134 6.34 -15.38 -17.03
C SER A 134 5.88 -14.13 -17.78
N GLN A 135 5.42 -13.10 -17.07
CA GLN A 135 5.02 -11.82 -17.64
C GLN A 135 5.98 -10.69 -17.27
N ASP A 136 7.13 -11.01 -16.64
CA ASP A 136 8.23 -10.06 -16.48
C ASP A 136 8.77 -9.70 -17.87
N ASP A 137 9.12 -8.44 -18.09
CA ASP A 137 9.86 -8.08 -19.31
C ASP A 137 11.28 -8.68 -19.21
N PRO A 138 11.71 -9.53 -20.18
CA PRO A 138 13.01 -10.21 -20.10
C PRO A 138 14.19 -9.24 -20.14
N THR A 139 14.02 -8.01 -20.64
CA THR A 139 15.06 -6.99 -20.71
C THR A 139 15.10 -6.08 -19.48
N TRP A 140 14.08 -6.12 -18.60
CA TRP A 140 13.99 -5.26 -17.41
C TRP A 140 15.26 -5.26 -16.56
N ALA A 141 15.79 -6.45 -16.25
CA ALA A 141 16.95 -6.58 -15.39
C ALA A 141 18.21 -5.97 -16.02
N TYR A 142 18.40 -6.16 -17.33
CA TYR A 142 19.50 -5.58 -18.09
C TYR A 142 19.37 -4.05 -18.16
N ASN A 143 18.23 -3.55 -18.66
CA ASN A 143 18.00 -2.13 -18.90
C ASN A 143 18.08 -1.30 -17.60
N SER A 144 17.48 -1.80 -16.51
CA SER A 144 17.54 -1.10 -15.22
C SER A 144 18.97 -1.06 -14.66
N SER A 145 19.74 -2.13 -14.81
CA SER A 145 21.13 -2.18 -14.32
C SER A 145 22.05 -1.29 -15.15
N GLU A 146 21.86 -1.22 -16.47
CA GLU A 146 22.64 -0.34 -17.33
C GLU A 146 22.31 1.13 -17.09
N CYS A 147 21.04 1.49 -16.91
CA CYS A 147 20.65 2.85 -16.50
C CYS A 147 21.33 3.26 -15.19
N GLU A 148 21.33 2.37 -14.19
CA GLU A 148 22.02 2.62 -12.91
C GLU A 148 23.54 2.73 -13.08
N ARG A 149 24.15 1.89 -13.93
CA ARG A 149 25.60 1.90 -14.22
C ARG A 149 26.06 3.23 -14.81
N ILE A 150 25.29 3.79 -15.75
CA ILE A 150 25.67 5.04 -16.44
C ILE A 150 25.04 6.30 -15.81
N GLY A 151 24.27 6.13 -14.72
CA GLY A 151 23.55 7.21 -14.08
C GLY A 151 22.46 7.85 -14.97
N MET A 152 21.83 7.07 -15.84
CA MET A 152 20.66 7.50 -16.62
C MET A 152 19.43 7.59 -15.70
N PRO A 153 18.77 8.75 -15.55
CA PRO A 153 17.50 8.85 -14.86
C PRO A 153 16.46 7.94 -15.52
N TYR A 154 15.75 7.14 -14.72
CA TYR A 154 14.73 6.26 -15.27
C TYR A 154 13.50 6.10 -14.37
N GLY A 155 12.40 5.74 -15.03
CA GLY A 155 11.11 5.34 -14.45
C GLY A 155 10.72 3.99 -15.00
N VAL A 156 9.49 3.56 -14.75
CA VAL A 156 9.00 2.26 -15.23
C VAL A 156 7.57 2.33 -15.70
N TYR A 157 7.15 1.37 -16.52
CA TYR A 157 5.74 1.13 -16.80
C TYR A 157 5.39 -0.36 -16.78
N ILE A 158 4.12 -0.65 -16.53
CA ILE A 158 3.53 -1.99 -16.69
C ILE A 158 2.30 -1.89 -17.60
N TYR A 159 2.27 -2.73 -18.64
CA TYR A 159 1.13 -2.82 -19.57
C TYR A 159 -0.03 -3.55 -18.89
N SER A 160 -1.19 -2.91 -18.78
CA SER A 160 -2.32 -3.45 -18.02
C SER A 160 -3.26 -4.31 -18.86
N TYR A 161 -3.60 -5.49 -18.34
CA TYR A 161 -4.73 -6.30 -18.80
C TYR A 161 -5.84 -6.36 -17.73
N ALA A 162 -5.79 -5.50 -16.72
CA ALA A 162 -6.74 -5.54 -15.62
C ALA A 162 -8.14 -5.16 -16.09
N THR A 163 -9.09 -6.06 -15.85
CA THR A 163 -10.53 -5.82 -16.06
C THR A 163 -11.29 -5.57 -14.75
N ASN A 164 -10.57 -5.64 -13.62
CA ASN A 164 -11.12 -5.44 -12.29
C ASN A 164 -10.02 -5.09 -11.28
N THR A 165 -10.45 -4.67 -10.08
CA THR A 165 -9.56 -4.22 -9.00
C THR A 165 -8.65 -5.32 -8.44
N THR A 166 -9.03 -6.60 -8.53
CA THR A 166 -8.18 -7.72 -8.10
C THR A 166 -6.96 -7.84 -9.00
N LYS A 167 -7.17 -7.80 -10.32
CA LYS A 167 -6.08 -7.81 -11.31
C LYS A 167 -5.22 -6.56 -11.20
N ALA A 168 -5.82 -5.38 -11.04
CA ALA A 168 -5.09 -4.12 -10.86
C ALA A 168 -4.18 -4.15 -9.63
N LYS A 169 -4.64 -4.77 -8.54
CA LYS A 169 -3.81 -4.98 -7.34
C LYS A 169 -2.66 -5.94 -7.63
N SER A 170 -2.91 -7.03 -8.37
CA SER A 170 -1.88 -7.99 -8.79
C SER A 170 -0.80 -7.31 -9.65
N GLU A 171 -1.20 -6.53 -10.66
CA GLU A 171 -0.31 -5.70 -11.48
C GLU A 171 0.55 -4.74 -10.62
N ALA A 172 -0.04 -4.07 -9.63
CA ALA A 172 0.75 -3.24 -8.71
C ALA A 172 1.76 -4.05 -7.88
N GLU A 173 1.39 -5.24 -7.41
CA GLU A 173 2.28 -6.16 -6.69
C GLU A 173 3.42 -6.69 -7.60
N HIS A 174 3.17 -6.84 -8.90
CA HIS A 174 4.18 -7.17 -9.92
C HIS A 174 5.25 -6.08 -9.99
N VAL A 175 4.83 -4.83 -10.16
CA VAL A 175 5.75 -3.70 -10.18
C VAL A 175 6.56 -3.64 -8.89
N ILE A 176 5.91 -3.72 -7.72
CA ILE A 176 6.56 -3.68 -6.40
C ILE A 176 7.65 -4.75 -6.27
N ARG A 177 7.40 -5.97 -6.78
CA ARG A 177 8.37 -7.08 -6.75
C ARG A 177 9.63 -6.71 -7.53
N LEU A 178 9.49 -6.14 -8.73
CA LEU A 178 10.59 -5.90 -9.65
C LEU A 178 11.40 -4.63 -9.34
N ILE A 179 10.77 -3.58 -8.82
CA ILE A 179 11.46 -2.31 -8.54
C ILE A 179 12.09 -2.25 -7.13
N LYS A 180 11.98 -3.31 -6.34
CA LYS A 180 12.48 -3.32 -4.96
C LYS A 180 13.99 -3.06 -4.91
N GLY A 181 14.39 -1.97 -4.27
CA GLY A 181 15.80 -1.57 -4.15
C GLY A 181 16.34 -0.73 -5.32
N LYS A 182 15.52 -0.47 -6.34
CA LYS A 182 15.87 0.37 -7.49
C LYS A 182 15.74 1.85 -7.17
N LYS A 183 16.50 2.69 -7.87
CA LYS A 183 16.57 4.15 -7.67
C LYS A 183 15.84 4.92 -8.77
N LEU A 184 14.52 4.78 -8.80
CA LEU A 184 13.69 5.46 -9.80
C LEU A 184 13.72 6.98 -9.61
N SER A 185 14.00 7.72 -10.68
CA SER A 185 13.97 9.19 -10.71
C SER A 185 12.76 9.73 -11.49
N TYR A 186 12.14 8.89 -12.31
CA TYR A 186 10.89 9.16 -13.05
C TYR A 186 9.73 8.28 -12.53
N PRO A 187 8.47 8.58 -12.90
CA PRO A 187 7.31 7.87 -12.40
C PRO A 187 7.27 6.37 -12.69
N ILE A 188 6.47 5.68 -11.89
CA ILE A 188 5.87 4.40 -12.22
C ILE A 188 4.58 4.70 -12.98
N TYR A 189 4.51 4.35 -14.26
CA TYR A 189 3.33 4.52 -15.07
C TYR A 189 2.49 3.25 -15.12
N TYR A 190 1.18 3.43 -14.93
CA TYR A 190 0.20 2.41 -15.24
C TYR A 190 -0.29 2.62 -16.66
N ASP A 191 0.08 1.73 -17.57
CA ASP A 191 -0.29 1.82 -18.98
C ASP A 191 -1.69 1.21 -19.17
N MET A 192 -2.66 2.07 -19.49
CA MET A 192 -4.10 1.77 -19.55
C MET A 192 -4.69 2.20 -20.89
N GLU A 193 -4.59 1.32 -21.90
CA GLU A 193 -5.17 1.56 -23.21
C GLU A 193 -5.50 0.28 -24.00
N ASP A 194 -5.59 -0.86 -23.32
CA ASP A 194 -5.88 -2.11 -24.00
C ASP A 194 -7.35 -2.18 -24.46
N GLU A 195 -7.58 -2.05 -25.76
CA GLU A 195 -8.93 -2.04 -26.33
C GLU A 195 -9.68 -3.37 -26.08
N LYS A 196 -8.97 -4.50 -26.12
CA LYS A 196 -9.57 -5.84 -26.01
C LYS A 196 -10.12 -6.13 -24.61
N TYR A 197 -9.37 -5.75 -23.58
CA TYR A 197 -9.68 -6.06 -22.18
C TYR A 197 -10.34 -4.88 -21.47
N GLN A 198 -10.00 -3.65 -21.84
CA GLN A 198 -10.39 -2.43 -21.14
C GLN A 198 -11.35 -1.54 -21.95
N GLY A 199 -11.30 -1.56 -23.30
CA GLY A 199 -12.10 -0.66 -24.16
C GLY A 199 -13.61 -0.75 -23.96
N GLY A 200 -14.12 -1.94 -23.63
CA GLY A 200 -15.54 -2.17 -23.31
C GLY A 200 -15.96 -1.86 -21.86
N LEU A 201 -15.03 -1.43 -21.01
CA LEU A 201 -15.33 -1.14 -19.59
C LEU A 201 -15.85 0.29 -19.42
N SER A 202 -16.74 0.48 -18.44
CA SER A 202 -17.21 1.83 -18.12
C SER A 202 -16.08 2.69 -17.52
N ASN A 203 -16.14 4.01 -17.72
CA ASN A 203 -15.19 4.97 -17.14
C ASN A 203 -15.03 4.80 -15.62
N LYS A 204 -16.12 4.45 -14.92
CA LYS A 204 -16.06 4.15 -13.48
C LYS A 204 -15.24 2.89 -13.19
N LYS A 205 -15.37 1.85 -14.01
CA LYS A 205 -14.60 0.62 -13.81
C LYS A 205 -13.11 0.85 -14.05
N LEU A 206 -12.78 1.61 -15.11
CA LEU A 206 -11.41 2.04 -15.40
C LEU A 206 -10.84 2.90 -14.27
N SER A 207 -11.63 3.82 -13.71
CA SER A 207 -11.17 4.63 -12.58
C SER A 207 -10.96 3.80 -11.30
N ASP A 208 -11.84 2.81 -11.01
CA ASP A 208 -11.66 1.89 -9.88
C ASP A 208 -10.38 1.03 -10.05
N ILE A 209 -10.06 0.62 -11.28
CA ILE A 209 -8.84 -0.12 -11.64
C ILE A 209 -7.59 0.74 -11.39
N ALA A 210 -7.54 1.93 -12.00
CA ALA A 210 -6.43 2.88 -11.84
C ALA A 210 -6.21 3.24 -10.36
N ASP A 211 -7.28 3.60 -9.65
CA ASP A 211 -7.24 3.96 -8.23
C ASP A 211 -6.70 2.80 -7.37
N THR A 212 -7.07 1.56 -7.69
CA THR A 212 -6.58 0.37 -6.96
C THR A 212 -5.08 0.17 -7.17
N PHE A 213 -4.60 0.27 -8.41
CA PHE A 213 -3.17 0.17 -8.73
C PHE A 213 -2.38 1.25 -8.00
N ILE A 214 -2.78 2.51 -8.17
CA ILE A 214 -2.16 3.69 -7.57
C ILE A 214 -2.15 3.57 -6.04
N LYS A 215 -3.26 3.19 -5.40
CA LYS A 215 -3.33 3.02 -3.95
C LYS A 215 -2.44 1.88 -3.45
N THR A 216 -2.28 0.81 -4.22
CA THR A 216 -1.45 -0.34 -3.84
C THR A 216 0.02 0.05 -3.79
N LEU A 217 0.54 0.70 -4.84
CA LEU A 217 1.90 1.26 -4.86
C LEU A 217 2.11 2.32 -3.76
N ASN A 218 1.13 3.22 -3.61
CA ASN A 218 1.12 4.22 -2.54
C ASN A 218 1.23 3.59 -1.14
N ASN A 219 0.57 2.46 -0.92
CA ASN A 219 0.61 1.75 0.35
C ASN A 219 1.94 1.03 0.58
N ALA A 220 2.63 0.65 -0.49
CA ALA A 220 3.97 0.07 -0.47
C ALA A 220 5.09 1.12 -0.35
N GLY A 221 4.76 2.41 -0.45
CA GLY A 221 5.70 3.52 -0.29
C GLY A 221 6.11 4.21 -1.58
N TYR A 222 5.61 3.75 -2.73
CA TYR A 222 5.87 4.36 -4.03
C TYR A 222 4.81 5.41 -4.33
N LYS A 223 5.22 6.67 -4.36
CA LYS A 223 4.31 7.84 -4.44
C LYS A 223 4.30 8.49 -5.82
N ASN A 224 5.39 8.35 -6.55
CA ASN A 224 5.52 8.85 -7.89
C ASN A 224 4.90 7.87 -8.89
N VAL A 225 3.56 7.85 -8.94
CA VAL A 225 2.78 6.94 -9.78
C VAL A 225 1.89 7.75 -10.71
N GLY A 226 2.03 7.53 -12.00
CA GLY A 226 1.24 8.16 -13.06
C GLY A 226 0.43 7.14 -13.85
N VAL A 227 -0.33 7.65 -14.82
CA VAL A 227 -1.05 6.84 -15.81
C VAL A 227 -0.55 7.22 -17.20
N TYR A 228 -0.33 6.21 -18.03
CA TYR A 228 -0.09 6.35 -19.44
C TYR A 228 -1.32 5.90 -20.22
N ALA A 229 -1.65 6.64 -21.27
CA ALA A 229 -2.63 6.27 -22.29
C ALA A 229 -2.54 7.24 -23.47
N ASN A 230 -3.06 6.84 -24.62
CA ASN A 230 -3.25 7.75 -25.75
C ASN A 230 -4.30 8.85 -25.46
N LYS A 231 -4.25 9.92 -26.27
CA LYS A 231 -5.14 11.09 -26.17
C LYS A 231 -6.63 10.71 -26.12
N TYR A 232 -7.09 9.77 -26.95
CA TYR A 232 -8.50 9.37 -27.00
C TYR A 232 -8.95 8.79 -25.66
N TRP A 233 -8.13 7.90 -25.06
CA TRP A 233 -8.42 7.34 -23.75
C TRP A 233 -8.53 8.41 -22.68
N PHE A 234 -7.60 9.37 -22.61
CA PHE A 234 -7.70 10.48 -21.66
C PHE A 234 -8.86 11.44 -21.93
N SER A 235 -9.32 11.55 -23.17
CA SER A 235 -10.41 12.46 -23.55
C SER A 235 -11.79 11.83 -23.35
N SER A 236 -11.89 10.49 -23.43
CA SER A 236 -13.18 9.80 -23.51
C SER A 236 -13.41 8.77 -22.39
N LEU A 237 -12.38 8.02 -21.99
CA LEU A 237 -12.51 6.89 -21.06
C LEU A 237 -11.95 7.19 -19.65
N LEU A 238 -10.79 7.84 -19.57
CA LEU A 238 -10.05 8.13 -18.34
C LEU A 238 -10.34 9.55 -17.83
N THR A 239 -11.62 9.89 -17.76
CA THR A 239 -12.11 11.26 -17.46
C THR A 239 -12.41 11.49 -15.97
N SER A 240 -12.26 10.47 -15.12
CA SER A 240 -12.52 10.57 -13.69
C SER A 240 -11.45 11.38 -12.95
N SER A 241 -11.83 12.07 -11.87
CA SER A 241 -10.91 12.88 -11.05
C SER A 241 -9.82 12.10 -10.29
N VAL A 242 -9.80 10.76 -10.39
CA VAL A 242 -8.63 9.99 -9.97
C VAL A 242 -7.39 10.37 -10.79
N PHE A 243 -7.56 10.65 -12.09
CA PHE A 243 -6.45 10.94 -12.99
C PHE A 243 -5.90 12.36 -12.83
N ASP A 244 -6.67 13.29 -12.25
CA ASP A 244 -6.23 14.68 -12.00
C ASP A 244 -5.17 14.79 -10.91
N LYS A 245 -5.02 13.74 -10.08
CA LYS A 245 -4.12 13.75 -8.91
C LYS A 245 -2.76 13.10 -9.21
N ASN A 246 -2.59 12.58 -10.42
CA ASN A 246 -1.47 11.75 -10.81
C ASN A 246 -0.87 12.26 -12.13
N PRO A 247 0.45 12.12 -12.35
CA PRO A 247 1.06 12.49 -13.62
C PRO A 247 0.42 11.73 -14.78
N ARG A 248 0.11 12.47 -15.85
CA ARG A 248 -0.32 11.89 -17.13
C ARG A 248 0.85 11.86 -18.10
N TRP A 249 1.09 10.70 -18.68
CA TRP A 249 1.93 10.52 -19.85
C TRP A 249 1.01 10.24 -21.03
N VAL A 250 0.87 11.22 -21.92
CA VAL A 250 -0.11 11.19 -23.00
C VAL A 250 0.59 10.77 -24.29
N ALA A 251 0.08 9.73 -24.95
CA ALA A 251 0.51 9.39 -26.30
C ALA A 251 -0.32 10.12 -27.36
N GLN A 252 0.38 10.81 -28.26
CA GLN A 252 -0.19 11.39 -29.47
C GLN A 252 0.91 11.55 -30.52
N TYR A 253 0.90 10.67 -31.53
CA TYR A 253 1.90 10.69 -32.60
C TYR A 253 1.61 11.82 -33.59
N ASN A 254 2.18 12.99 -33.34
CA ASN A 254 1.93 14.20 -34.10
C ASN A 254 3.06 15.23 -33.88
N TYR A 255 3.07 16.35 -34.61
CA TYR A 255 4.03 17.43 -34.40
C TYR A 255 3.76 18.27 -33.13
N ARG A 256 2.59 18.09 -32.49
CA ARG A 256 2.26 18.67 -31.18
C ARG A 256 1.27 17.79 -30.43
N CYS A 257 1.31 17.84 -29.09
CA CYS A 257 0.23 17.33 -28.26
C CYS A 257 -0.84 18.41 -28.07
N ASP A 258 -2.08 18.15 -28.47
CA ASP A 258 -3.22 19.07 -28.34
C ASP A 258 -4.28 18.58 -27.34
N TYR A 259 -3.92 17.60 -26.50
CA TYR A 259 -4.73 17.21 -25.35
C TYR A 259 -5.03 18.42 -24.46
N LYS A 260 -6.29 18.56 -24.04
CA LYS A 260 -6.78 19.76 -23.36
C LYS A 260 -6.59 19.75 -21.84
N GLY A 261 -6.36 18.58 -21.25
CA GLY A 261 -6.08 18.46 -19.82
C GLY A 261 -4.59 18.58 -19.50
N ASP A 262 -4.25 18.67 -18.22
CA ASP A 262 -2.86 18.71 -17.78
C ASP A 262 -2.15 17.39 -18.07
N TYR A 263 -0.96 17.48 -18.64
CA TYR A 263 -0.07 16.36 -18.90
C TYR A 263 1.39 16.74 -18.60
N HIS A 264 2.19 15.73 -18.31
CA HIS A 264 3.53 15.89 -17.75
C HIS A 264 4.60 15.26 -18.63
N MET A 265 4.18 14.35 -19.50
CA MET A 265 5.01 13.72 -20.51
C MET A 265 4.17 13.50 -21.76
N TRP A 266 4.79 13.68 -22.92
CA TRP A 266 4.18 13.45 -24.21
C TRP A 266 4.98 12.42 -24.99
N GLN A 267 4.36 11.29 -25.34
CA GLN A 267 4.91 10.36 -26.34
C GLN A 267 4.53 10.87 -27.73
N SER A 268 5.54 11.30 -28.47
CA SER A 268 5.42 12.13 -29.68
C SER A 268 5.51 11.34 -30.99
N THR A 269 6.17 10.20 -30.97
CA THR A 269 6.30 9.28 -32.11
C THR A 269 6.72 7.90 -31.62
N SER A 270 6.37 6.86 -32.37
CA SER A 270 6.86 5.49 -32.21
C SER A 270 7.89 5.07 -33.27
N THR A 271 8.27 5.99 -34.14
CA THR A 271 9.21 5.75 -35.26
C THR A 271 10.49 6.56 -35.10
N GLY A 272 10.86 6.89 -33.86
CA GLY A 272 12.12 7.56 -33.57
C GLY A 272 13.32 6.69 -33.91
N THR A 273 14.46 7.33 -34.11
CA THR A 273 15.76 6.66 -34.26
C THR A 273 16.71 7.20 -33.20
N VAL A 274 17.35 6.30 -32.46
CA VAL A 274 18.32 6.64 -31.42
C VAL A 274 19.55 5.75 -31.57
N SER A 275 20.74 6.36 -31.59
CA SER A 275 22.00 5.62 -31.64
C SER A 275 22.11 4.64 -30.47
N GLY A 276 22.41 3.37 -30.79
CA GLY A 276 22.47 2.29 -29.80
C GLY A 276 21.20 1.43 -29.71
N ILE A 277 20.15 1.78 -30.45
CA ILE A 277 18.93 0.98 -30.61
C ILE A 277 18.77 0.64 -32.10
N GLY A 278 18.60 -0.65 -32.41
CA GLY A 278 18.54 -1.13 -33.79
C GLY A 278 17.14 -1.08 -34.42
N THR A 279 16.13 -0.74 -33.63
CA THR A 279 14.72 -0.66 -34.02
C THR A 279 14.24 0.80 -34.00
N ASN A 280 13.03 1.00 -34.49
CA ASN A 280 12.27 2.20 -34.15
C ASN A 280 12.05 2.26 -32.63
N VAL A 281 12.09 3.47 -32.06
CA VAL A 281 11.92 3.70 -30.63
C VAL A 281 10.93 4.83 -30.36
N ASP A 282 10.19 4.70 -29.26
CA ASP A 282 9.27 5.71 -28.79
C ASP A 282 10.02 6.93 -28.24
N LEU A 283 9.67 8.13 -28.72
CA LEU A 283 10.27 9.39 -28.26
C LEU A 283 9.31 10.20 -27.39
N ASN A 284 9.82 10.58 -26.23
CA ASN A 284 9.07 11.27 -25.19
C ASN A 284 9.65 12.64 -24.88
N PHE A 285 8.79 13.58 -24.56
CA PHE A 285 9.19 14.87 -24.01
C PHE A 285 8.56 15.09 -22.64
N LYS A 286 9.40 15.38 -21.65
CA LYS A 286 8.94 15.84 -20.33
C LYS A 286 8.48 17.28 -20.46
N ILE A 287 7.26 17.56 -20.04
CA ILE A 287 6.63 18.88 -20.17
C ILE A 287 6.60 19.58 -18.82
N GLY A 288 7.08 20.82 -18.80
CA GLY A 288 7.05 21.74 -17.65
C GLY A 288 8.02 21.40 -16.51
N SER A 289 7.98 22.26 -15.49
CA SER A 289 8.83 22.20 -14.29
C SER A 289 8.34 21.19 -13.24
N TRP A 290 7.89 20.01 -13.69
CA TRP A 290 7.39 18.99 -12.78
C TRP A 290 8.51 18.46 -11.88
N ASN A 291 8.32 18.62 -10.55
CA ASN A 291 9.22 18.14 -9.51
C ASN A 291 8.49 17.09 -8.66
N VAL A 292 8.97 15.85 -8.73
CA VAL A 292 8.48 14.67 -7.99
C VAL A 292 8.21 14.92 -6.52
N ASN A 293 8.99 15.82 -5.89
CA ASN A 293 8.96 16.09 -4.45
C ASN A 293 7.64 16.66 -3.92
N ALA A 294 6.75 17.17 -4.78
CA ALA A 294 5.46 17.75 -4.37
C ALA A 294 4.43 16.73 -3.82
N TYR A 295 4.63 15.42 -4.03
CA TYR A 295 3.73 14.35 -3.54
C TYR A 295 4.34 13.43 -2.48
N HIS A 296 5.48 13.82 -1.88
CA HIS A 296 6.21 13.02 -0.91
C HIS A 296 5.55 13.06 0.48
N THR A 297 4.58 12.18 0.67
CA THR A 297 4.08 11.89 2.02
C THR A 297 4.94 10.79 2.65
N ALA A 298 5.60 11.12 3.76
CA ALA A 298 6.58 10.23 4.41
C ALA A 298 5.97 8.88 4.85
N ALA A 299 6.79 7.85 5.01
CA ALA A 299 6.34 6.58 5.57
C ALA A 299 5.99 6.73 7.07
N VAL A 300 5.01 5.97 7.55
CA VAL A 300 4.68 5.96 8.99
C VAL A 300 5.87 5.46 9.80
N SER A 301 6.44 6.33 10.64
CA SER A 301 7.53 6.00 11.54
C SER A 301 7.01 5.47 12.89
N SER A 302 5.88 5.99 13.38
CA SER A 302 5.27 5.54 14.63
C SER A 302 3.75 5.64 14.65
N VAL A 303 3.15 4.77 15.48
CA VAL A 303 1.75 4.80 15.88
C VAL A 303 1.73 5.03 17.39
N LYS A 304 0.87 5.93 17.87
CA LYS A 304 0.63 6.14 19.30
C LYS A 304 -0.86 6.06 19.61
N LEU A 305 -1.20 5.69 20.84
CA LEU A 305 -2.56 5.71 21.37
C LEU A 305 -2.64 6.72 22.50
N ASN A 306 -3.79 7.37 22.63
CA ASN A 306 -4.05 8.31 23.72
C ASN A 306 -4.05 7.66 25.13
N LYS A 307 -4.13 6.32 25.20
CA LYS A 307 -4.05 5.53 26.44
C LYS A 307 -3.30 4.22 26.22
N THR A 308 -2.37 3.89 27.10
CA THR A 308 -1.68 2.59 27.16
C THR A 308 -2.35 1.60 28.11
N SER A 309 -3.22 2.08 28.99
CA SER A 309 -4.08 1.25 29.84
C SER A 309 -5.47 1.86 29.99
N LEU A 310 -6.47 0.99 30.12
CA LEU A 310 -7.87 1.39 30.18
C LEU A 310 -8.67 0.49 31.13
N GLY A 311 -9.35 1.10 32.10
CA GLY A 311 -10.31 0.42 32.97
C GLY A 311 -11.75 0.61 32.48
N LEU A 312 -12.46 -0.47 32.17
CA LEU A 312 -13.87 -0.41 31.76
C LEU A 312 -14.77 -1.16 32.75
N LYS A 313 -16.03 -0.73 32.83
CA LYS A 313 -17.10 -1.53 33.44
C LYS A 313 -17.72 -2.41 32.36
N ASN A 314 -18.16 -3.61 32.73
CA ASN A 314 -18.75 -4.53 31.77
C ASN A 314 -19.95 -3.89 31.05
N GLY A 315 -20.01 -3.97 29.73
CA GLY A 315 -21.02 -3.32 28.89
C GLY A 315 -20.78 -1.83 28.60
N SER A 316 -19.75 -1.20 29.17
CA SER A 316 -19.33 0.16 28.77
C SER A 316 -18.41 0.11 27.55
N SER A 317 -18.21 1.26 26.91
CA SER A 317 -17.28 1.41 25.79
C SER A 317 -16.41 2.66 25.93
N TYR A 318 -15.32 2.71 25.19
CA TYR A 318 -14.40 3.84 25.10
C TYR A 318 -13.73 3.84 23.73
N THR A 319 -13.55 5.02 23.13
CA THR A 319 -12.87 5.14 21.82
C THR A 319 -11.41 5.53 22.02
N LEU A 320 -10.51 4.62 21.65
CA LEU A 320 -9.07 4.91 21.61
C LEU A 320 -8.79 5.83 20.42
N LYS A 321 -8.08 6.93 20.66
CA LYS A 321 -7.59 7.82 19.61
C LYS A 321 -6.16 7.41 19.24
N LYS A 322 -5.92 7.23 17.94
CA LYS A 322 -4.58 6.99 17.40
C LYS A 322 -3.96 8.30 16.93
N SER A 323 -2.64 8.42 17.02
CA SER A 323 -1.84 9.42 16.31
C SER A 323 -0.74 8.74 15.52
N ILE A 324 -0.41 9.30 14.36
CA ILE A 324 0.55 8.77 13.40
C ILE A 324 1.64 9.82 13.18
N SER A 325 2.89 9.39 13.17
CA SER A 325 4.05 10.24 12.85
C SER A 325 4.79 9.68 11.63
N PRO A 326 5.37 10.55 10.79
CA PRO A 326 5.22 12.01 10.78
C PRO A 326 3.79 12.43 10.39
N SER A 327 3.43 13.70 10.65
CA SER A 327 2.09 14.23 10.36
C SER A 327 1.77 14.25 8.87
N ASN A 328 2.79 14.35 8.01
CA ASN A 328 2.66 14.25 6.56
C ASN A 328 2.72 12.80 6.04
N ALA A 329 2.55 11.78 6.90
CA ALA A 329 2.62 10.40 6.45
C ALA A 329 1.49 10.03 5.48
N GLY A 330 1.80 9.27 4.42
CA GLY A 330 0.87 9.06 3.31
C GLY A 330 -0.34 8.20 3.64
N ASN A 331 -0.09 6.98 4.15
CA ASN A 331 -1.16 6.10 4.62
C ASN A 331 -1.18 6.09 6.17
N LYS A 332 -2.17 6.78 6.74
CA LYS A 332 -2.38 6.86 8.20
C LYS A 332 -3.37 5.83 8.74
N ASN A 333 -3.82 4.88 7.90
CA ASN A 333 -4.75 3.85 8.31
C ASN A 333 -4.09 2.83 9.24
N VAL A 334 -4.89 2.25 10.14
CA VAL A 334 -4.45 1.18 11.03
C VAL A 334 -5.53 0.12 11.10
N THR A 335 -5.10 -1.13 11.24
CA THR A 335 -5.95 -2.27 11.55
C THR A 335 -5.98 -2.48 13.05
N TRP A 336 -7.17 -2.65 13.61
CA TRP A 336 -7.37 -2.88 15.03
C TRP A 336 -7.59 -4.35 15.34
N SER A 337 -7.04 -4.83 16.46
CA SER A 337 -7.25 -6.20 16.94
C SER A 337 -7.38 -6.27 18.46
N SER A 338 -7.96 -7.37 18.95
CA SER A 338 -8.09 -7.68 20.39
C SER A 338 -7.51 -9.05 20.68
N SER A 339 -6.69 -9.15 21.72
CA SER A 339 -6.15 -10.44 22.18
C SER A 339 -7.20 -11.34 22.83
N ASN A 340 -8.35 -10.80 23.26
CA ASN A 340 -9.43 -11.58 23.85
C ASN A 340 -10.79 -10.93 23.60
N LYS A 341 -11.46 -11.35 22.51
CA LYS A 341 -12.78 -10.84 22.09
C LYS A 341 -13.91 -11.13 23.09
N LYS A 342 -13.78 -12.16 23.94
CA LYS A 342 -14.76 -12.46 25.02
C LYS A 342 -14.71 -11.41 26.14
N VAL A 343 -13.58 -10.71 26.29
CA VAL A 343 -13.40 -9.64 27.29
C VAL A 343 -13.69 -8.27 26.66
N ALA A 344 -13.05 -7.95 25.54
CA ALA A 344 -13.24 -6.68 24.84
C ALA A 344 -13.08 -6.83 23.33
N VAL A 345 -13.94 -6.14 22.57
CA VAL A 345 -13.87 -6.03 21.10
C VAL A 345 -13.57 -4.59 20.71
N VAL A 346 -13.00 -4.38 19.52
CA VAL A 346 -12.65 -3.05 19.00
C VAL A 346 -13.16 -2.94 17.55
N SER A 347 -13.78 -1.80 17.21
CA SER A 347 -14.21 -1.49 15.84
C SER A 347 -13.06 -0.96 14.98
N SER A 348 -13.29 -0.80 13.67
CA SER A 348 -12.37 -0.11 12.74
C SER A 348 -12.06 1.34 13.16
N SER A 349 -12.99 2.01 13.85
CA SER A 349 -12.82 3.36 14.39
C SER A 349 -12.11 3.42 15.77
N GLY A 350 -11.67 2.29 16.32
CA GLY A 350 -11.00 2.24 17.63
C GLY A 350 -11.96 2.26 18.83
N LYS A 351 -13.27 2.05 18.63
CA LYS A 351 -14.26 1.95 19.72
C LYS A 351 -14.14 0.60 20.40
N VAL A 352 -13.57 0.59 21.60
CA VAL A 352 -13.43 -0.59 22.47
C VAL A 352 -14.72 -0.79 23.26
N THR A 353 -15.34 -1.96 23.13
CA THR A 353 -16.56 -2.34 23.86
C THR A 353 -16.29 -3.51 24.78
N ALA A 354 -16.58 -3.34 26.07
CA ALA A 354 -16.42 -4.38 27.08
C ALA A 354 -17.55 -5.42 26.96
N LYS A 355 -17.18 -6.69 26.76
CA LYS A 355 -18.09 -7.83 26.61
C LYS A 355 -18.09 -8.75 27.84
N GLY A 356 -16.96 -8.83 28.54
CA GLY A 356 -16.79 -9.71 29.70
C GLY A 356 -15.71 -9.21 30.66
N VAL A 357 -15.84 -9.58 31.94
CA VAL A 357 -14.85 -9.22 32.97
C VAL A 357 -13.56 -10.01 32.77
N GLY A 358 -12.42 -9.32 32.81
CA GLY A 358 -11.10 -9.91 32.55
C GLY A 358 -10.12 -8.87 32.01
N LYS A 359 -9.05 -9.35 31.36
CA LYS A 359 -8.05 -8.52 30.67
C LYS A 359 -8.01 -8.84 29.18
N ALA A 360 -7.78 -7.83 28.36
CA ALA A 360 -7.52 -7.93 26.92
C ALA A 360 -6.51 -6.86 26.51
N THR A 361 -5.76 -7.09 25.44
CA THR A 361 -4.89 -6.08 24.83
C THR A 361 -5.49 -5.69 23.48
N ILE A 362 -5.71 -4.39 23.28
CA ILE A 362 -6.16 -3.82 22.01
C ILE A 362 -4.94 -3.26 21.27
N THR A 363 -4.75 -3.64 20.01
CA THR A 363 -3.59 -3.25 19.20
C THR A 363 -4.05 -2.52 17.95
N ALA A 364 -3.42 -1.38 17.64
CA ALA A 364 -3.49 -0.70 16.35
C ALA A 364 -2.20 -0.98 15.57
N LYS A 365 -2.30 -1.46 14.34
CA LYS A 365 -1.17 -1.77 13.45
C LYS A 365 -1.28 -1.00 12.14
N SER A 366 -0.27 -0.23 11.74
CA SER A 366 -0.22 0.41 10.42
C SER A 366 0.02 -0.62 9.30
N SER A 367 -0.21 -0.23 8.04
CA SER A 367 0.05 -1.07 6.86
C SER A 367 1.50 -1.55 6.80
N ASN A 368 2.46 -0.66 7.10
CA ASN A 368 3.89 -0.97 7.16
C ASN A 368 4.35 -1.61 8.49
N GLY A 369 3.43 -2.08 9.33
CA GLY A 369 3.74 -2.95 10.46
C GLY A 369 4.06 -2.27 11.80
N LYS A 370 4.09 -0.94 11.90
CA LYS A 370 4.23 -0.21 13.17
C LYS A 370 3.01 -0.43 14.06
N LYS A 371 3.21 -0.51 15.38
CA LYS A 371 2.15 -0.91 16.33
C LYS A 371 2.09 -0.01 17.55
N ALA A 372 0.88 0.13 18.11
CA ALA A 372 0.65 0.63 19.45
C ALA A 372 -0.42 -0.23 20.14
N ALA A 373 -0.31 -0.37 21.47
CA ALA A 373 -1.19 -1.26 22.24
C ALA A 373 -1.74 -0.60 23.52
N CYS A 374 -2.96 -0.99 23.89
CA CYS A 374 -3.63 -0.58 25.11
C CYS A 374 -4.07 -1.81 25.93
N LYS A 375 -3.64 -1.89 27.20
CA LYS A 375 -4.05 -2.94 28.15
C LYS A 375 -5.40 -2.60 28.75
N VAL A 376 -6.43 -3.35 28.40
CA VAL A 376 -7.81 -3.18 28.88
C VAL A 376 -8.09 -4.11 30.05
N THR A 377 -8.60 -3.56 31.14
CA THR A 377 -9.13 -4.32 32.29
C THR A 377 -10.62 -4.04 32.45
N VAL A 378 -11.45 -5.05 32.26
CA VAL A 378 -12.90 -4.96 32.44
C VAL A 378 -13.29 -5.45 33.83
N ARG A 379 -14.07 -4.66 34.56
CA ARG A 379 -14.60 -4.96 35.90
C ARG A 379 -16.13 -5.13 35.87
N PRO A 380 -16.74 -5.81 36.85
CA PRO A 380 -18.20 -5.91 36.90
C PRO A 380 -18.86 -4.53 36.98
N LYS A 381 -20.11 -4.43 36.51
CA LYS A 381 -20.91 -3.20 36.65
C LYS A 381 -21.03 -2.80 38.13
N THR A 382 -21.05 -1.49 38.39
CA THR A 382 -21.26 -0.95 39.74
C THR A 382 -22.59 -1.45 40.30
N ASN A 383 -22.57 -1.98 41.52
CA ASN A 383 -23.77 -2.49 42.15
C ASN A 383 -24.65 -1.36 42.70
N LYS A 384 -25.94 -1.61 42.92
CA LYS A 384 -26.89 -0.63 43.50
C LYS A 384 -27.70 -1.28 44.63
N ILE A 385 -27.78 -0.62 45.79
CA ILE A 385 -28.74 -1.01 46.83
C ILE A 385 -30.11 -0.50 46.40
N LYS A 386 -31.05 -1.42 46.16
CA LYS A 386 -32.43 -1.09 45.80
C LYS A 386 -33.18 -0.55 47.02
N LYS A 387 -33.19 -1.32 48.11
CA LYS A 387 -34.03 -1.03 49.28
C LYS A 387 -33.33 -1.38 50.59
N LEU A 388 -33.56 -0.55 51.61
CA LEU A 388 -33.34 -0.88 53.02
C LEU A 388 -34.71 -0.92 53.70
N LYS A 389 -35.03 -2.00 54.41
CA LYS A 389 -36.31 -2.14 55.14
C LYS A 389 -36.05 -2.58 56.57
N LYS A 390 -36.71 -1.96 57.56
CA LYS A 390 -36.80 -2.53 58.91
C LYS A 390 -37.48 -3.91 58.80
N PHE A 391 -36.91 -4.93 59.42
CA PHE A 391 -37.44 -6.30 59.33
C PHE A 391 -37.33 -6.94 60.72
N GLY A 392 -38.42 -7.39 61.35
CA GLY A 392 -38.44 -7.79 62.77
C GLY A 392 -38.09 -6.65 63.74
N LYS A 393 -37.82 -6.91 65.04
CA LYS A 393 -37.56 -5.91 66.11
C LYS A 393 -36.13 -5.35 66.21
N LYS A 394 -35.12 -6.07 65.68
CA LYS A 394 -33.69 -5.66 65.75
C LYS A 394 -32.90 -5.93 64.44
N SER A 395 -33.57 -5.92 63.29
CA SER A 395 -32.93 -6.14 61.98
C SER A 395 -33.26 -5.12 60.89
N ILE A 396 -32.34 -5.01 59.92
CA ILE A 396 -32.52 -4.30 58.64
C ILE A 396 -32.26 -5.30 57.51
N LYS A 397 -33.20 -5.41 56.56
CA LYS A 397 -33.04 -6.15 55.31
C LYS A 397 -32.48 -5.23 54.24
N ILE A 398 -31.36 -5.63 53.65
CA ILE A 398 -30.66 -4.94 52.57
C ILE A 398 -30.94 -5.71 51.27
N THR A 399 -31.54 -5.05 50.28
CA THR A 399 -31.82 -5.64 48.96
C THR A 399 -31.04 -4.87 47.89
N TRP A 400 -30.35 -5.57 46.99
CA TRP A 400 -29.55 -4.99 45.90
C TRP A 400 -29.95 -5.51 44.53
N SER A 401 -29.52 -4.80 43.48
CA SER A 401 -29.68 -5.26 42.09
C SER A 401 -28.74 -6.43 41.80
N LYS A 402 -29.22 -7.47 41.12
CA LYS A 402 -28.33 -8.53 40.63
C LYS A 402 -27.39 -7.97 39.56
N VAL A 403 -26.12 -8.40 39.57
CA VAL A 403 -25.10 -8.09 38.58
C VAL A 403 -24.77 -9.36 37.81
N SER A 404 -25.10 -9.40 36.52
CA SER A 404 -24.85 -10.56 35.66
C SER A 404 -23.36 -10.93 35.61
N GLY A 405 -23.08 -12.23 35.60
CA GLY A 405 -21.73 -12.78 35.51
C GLY A 405 -20.84 -12.59 36.74
N THR A 406 -21.39 -12.15 37.88
CA THR A 406 -20.63 -12.02 39.14
C THR A 406 -20.48 -13.35 39.86
N THR A 407 -19.39 -13.52 40.62
CA THR A 407 -19.15 -14.71 41.44
C THR A 407 -19.78 -14.58 42.82
N LYS A 408 -19.56 -13.45 43.52
CA LYS A 408 -20.17 -13.18 44.84
C LYS A 408 -20.42 -11.68 45.05
N TYR A 409 -21.20 -11.36 46.07
CA TYR A 409 -21.37 -9.99 46.60
C TYR A 409 -20.69 -9.84 47.95
N GLN A 410 -20.23 -8.63 48.26
CA GLN A 410 -19.76 -8.25 49.58
C GLN A 410 -20.59 -7.08 50.12
N ILE A 411 -21.15 -7.27 51.30
CA ILE A 411 -21.99 -6.31 52.00
C ILE A 411 -21.17 -5.72 53.14
N TYR A 412 -21.13 -4.39 53.21
CA TYR A 412 -20.42 -3.64 54.23
C TYR A 412 -21.39 -2.76 55.01
N MET A 413 -21.09 -2.57 56.29
CA MET A 413 -21.86 -1.71 57.19
C MET A 413 -20.94 -0.82 58.01
N SER A 414 -21.39 0.39 58.31
CA SER A 414 -20.77 1.30 59.26
C SER A 414 -21.80 1.92 60.21
N LYS A 415 -21.31 2.37 61.37
CA LYS A 415 -22.03 3.25 62.31
C LYS A 415 -21.76 4.74 62.05
N LYS A 416 -20.84 5.07 61.14
CA LYS A 416 -20.46 6.43 60.70
C LYS A 416 -20.80 6.58 59.21
N LYS A 417 -21.10 7.81 58.76
CA LYS A 417 -21.57 8.09 57.38
C LYS A 417 -20.55 7.71 56.31
N SER A 418 -19.30 8.11 56.50
CA SER A 418 -18.26 8.05 55.44
C SER A 418 -17.12 7.07 55.72
N SER A 419 -16.88 6.70 56.99
CA SER A 419 -15.76 5.84 57.42
C SER A 419 -16.23 4.62 58.22
N GLY A 420 -15.32 3.72 58.59
CA GLY A 420 -15.62 2.61 59.51
C GLY A 420 -16.43 1.44 58.92
N PHE A 421 -16.47 1.32 57.58
CA PHE A 421 -17.18 0.23 56.91
C PHE A 421 -16.47 -1.11 57.10
N LYS A 422 -17.12 -2.04 57.81
CA LYS A 422 -16.65 -3.43 57.94
C LYS A 422 -17.48 -4.36 57.06
N ARG A 423 -16.85 -5.38 56.46
CA ARG A 423 -17.55 -6.41 55.69
C ARG A 423 -18.34 -7.29 56.65
N ILE A 424 -19.66 -7.32 56.49
CA ILE A 424 -20.55 -8.09 57.36
C ILE A 424 -21.06 -9.39 56.71
N LYS A 425 -20.98 -9.50 55.38
CA LYS A 425 -21.36 -10.73 54.68
C LYS A 425 -20.69 -10.80 53.31
N THR A 426 -20.31 -12.02 52.91
CA THR A 426 -20.11 -12.40 51.51
C THR A 426 -21.29 -13.29 51.11
N ALA A 427 -22.04 -12.89 50.08
CA ALA A 427 -23.24 -13.59 49.61
C ALA A 427 -22.98 -14.25 48.25
N SER A 428 -23.70 -15.33 47.94
CA SER A 428 -23.59 -16.03 46.65
C SER A 428 -24.09 -15.14 45.50
N SER A 429 -23.71 -15.47 44.26
CA SER A 429 -24.18 -14.76 43.06
C SER A 429 -25.71 -14.80 42.88
N LYS A 430 -26.36 -15.86 43.40
CA LYS A 430 -27.82 -16.04 43.34
C LYS A 430 -28.57 -15.11 44.31
N SER A 431 -27.91 -14.66 45.39
CA SER A 431 -28.52 -13.79 46.40
C SER A 431 -28.73 -12.35 45.90
N ALA A 432 -29.89 -11.78 46.23
CA ALA A 432 -30.22 -10.37 46.01
C ALA A 432 -30.58 -9.61 47.31
N SER A 433 -30.52 -10.28 48.46
CA SER A 433 -30.76 -9.64 49.75
C SER A 433 -30.00 -10.30 50.89
N TYR A 434 -29.83 -9.56 51.99
CA TYR A 434 -29.27 -10.03 53.25
C TYR A 434 -29.92 -9.28 54.41
N THR A 435 -30.23 -9.97 55.50
CA THR A 435 -30.82 -9.37 56.71
C THR A 435 -29.77 -9.28 57.80
N LYS A 436 -29.38 -8.06 58.19
CA LYS A 436 -28.50 -7.84 59.34
C LYS A 436 -29.34 -7.81 60.62
N LYS A 437 -29.12 -8.78 61.51
CA LYS A 437 -29.73 -8.92 62.85
C LYS A 437 -28.90 -8.22 63.94
N SER A 438 -29.46 -8.16 65.15
CA SER A 438 -28.83 -7.64 66.37
C SER A 438 -28.39 -6.18 66.28
N LEU A 439 -29.28 -5.31 65.78
CA LEU A 439 -29.09 -3.87 65.68
C LEU A 439 -29.78 -3.13 66.84
N LYS A 440 -29.13 -2.08 67.36
CA LYS A 440 -29.67 -1.24 68.44
C LYS A 440 -30.80 -0.35 67.89
N ARG A 441 -31.93 -0.27 68.60
CA ARG A 441 -33.06 0.62 68.29
C ARG A 441 -32.61 2.08 68.45
N GLY A 442 -33.13 2.97 67.60
CA GLY A 442 -32.76 4.38 67.55
C GLY A 442 -31.45 4.68 66.81
N ARG A 443 -30.64 3.68 66.43
CA ARG A 443 -29.31 3.91 65.82
C ARG A 443 -29.39 3.91 64.29
N ARG A 444 -28.75 4.90 63.65
CA ARG A 444 -28.55 4.94 62.19
C ARG A 444 -27.37 4.08 61.76
N TYR A 445 -27.59 3.26 60.74
CA TYR A 445 -26.58 2.39 60.12
C TYR A 445 -26.45 2.70 58.64
N TYR A 446 -25.23 2.60 58.12
CA TYR A 446 -24.86 2.91 56.74
C TYR A 446 -24.39 1.63 56.05
N PHE A 447 -24.84 1.40 54.81
CA PHE A 447 -24.58 0.18 54.05
C PHE A 447 -24.07 0.51 52.65
N LYS A 448 -23.12 -0.30 52.17
CA LYS A 448 -22.69 -0.32 50.76
C LYS A 448 -22.44 -1.76 50.31
N VAL A 449 -22.69 -2.03 49.04
CA VAL A 449 -22.50 -3.37 48.46
C VAL A 449 -21.59 -3.26 47.24
N ARG A 450 -20.68 -4.22 47.07
CA ARG A 450 -19.97 -4.42 45.80
C ARG A 450 -20.07 -5.87 45.36
N SER A 451 -19.84 -6.11 44.08
CA SER A 451 -19.77 -7.42 43.47
C SER A 451 -18.33 -7.73 43.05
N TYR A 452 -18.00 -9.00 42.84
CA TYR A 452 -16.76 -9.38 42.18
C TYR A 452 -16.94 -10.63 41.32
N LYS A 453 -16.18 -10.69 40.22
CA LYS A 453 -16.02 -11.90 39.41
C LYS A 453 -14.61 -12.47 39.58
N THR A 454 -14.52 -13.76 39.79
CA THR A 454 -13.25 -14.50 39.74
C THR A 454 -13.02 -15.00 38.31
N VAL A 455 -11.85 -14.74 37.74
CA VAL A 455 -11.40 -15.26 36.45
C VAL A 455 -10.02 -15.87 36.67
N GLY A 456 -9.90 -17.19 36.51
CA GLY A 456 -8.75 -17.95 37.01
C GLY A 456 -8.55 -17.72 38.50
N LYS A 457 -7.34 -17.34 38.92
CA LYS A 457 -7.01 -17.01 40.32
C LYS A 457 -7.31 -15.55 40.71
N THR A 458 -7.69 -14.68 39.75
CA THR A 458 -7.82 -13.23 39.99
C THR A 458 -9.27 -12.80 40.27
N LYS A 459 -9.47 -11.96 41.30
CA LYS A 459 -10.78 -11.34 41.62
C LYS A 459 -10.86 -9.91 41.07
N TYR A 460 -11.83 -9.66 40.20
CA TYR A 460 -12.14 -8.34 39.66
C TYR A 460 -13.34 -7.75 40.40
N TYR A 461 -13.09 -6.74 41.23
CA TYR A 461 -14.11 -6.05 42.03
C TYR A 461 -14.75 -4.91 41.24
N SER A 462 -16.07 -4.77 41.35
CA SER A 462 -16.76 -3.53 41.00
C SER A 462 -16.50 -2.44 42.05
N SER A 463 -16.75 -1.20 41.67
CA SER A 463 -16.89 -0.10 42.63
C SER A 463 -18.01 -0.42 43.62
N PHE A 464 -17.91 0.12 44.83
CA PHE A 464 -19.01 0.08 45.78
C PHE A 464 -20.24 0.83 45.24
N SER A 465 -21.43 0.36 45.63
CA SER A 465 -22.66 1.14 45.50
C SER A 465 -22.54 2.45 46.25
N SER A 466 -23.39 3.42 45.92
CA SER A 466 -23.66 4.54 46.83
C SER A 466 -24.04 4.02 48.21
N VAL A 467 -23.65 4.77 49.24
CA VAL A 467 -23.99 4.45 50.62
C VAL A 467 -25.46 4.75 50.83
N LYS A 468 -26.22 3.78 51.37
CA LYS A 468 -27.59 4.00 51.87
C LYS A 468 -27.63 3.82 53.37
N SER A 469 -28.52 4.54 54.06
CA SER A 469 -28.65 4.42 55.51
C SER A 469 -30.09 4.26 55.95
N LEU A 470 -30.28 3.65 57.12
CA LEU A 470 -31.58 3.53 57.76
C LEU A 470 -31.40 3.57 59.29
N LYS A 471 -32.27 4.31 59.99
CA LYS A 471 -32.37 4.28 61.45
C LYS A 471 -33.10 2.98 61.83
N ARG A 472 -32.41 2.06 62.51
CA ARG A 472 -33.08 0.92 63.14
C ARG A 472 -33.88 1.43 64.31
#